data_AF-A0A3D0RC31-F1
#
_entry.id   AF-A0A3D0RC31-F1
#
_cell.length_a   1.000
_cell.length_b   1.000
_cell.length_c   1.000
_cell.angle_alpha   90.00
_cell.angle_beta   90.00
_cell.angle_gamma   90.00
#
_symmetry.space_group_name_H-M   'P 1'
#
loop_
_entity.id
_entity.type
_entity.pdbx_description
1 polymer ?
#
loop_
_entity_poly.entity_id
_entity_poly.type
_entity_poly.pdbx_seq_one_letter_code
_entity_poly.pdbx_strand_id
1 'polypeptide(L)'
;ETGICGKCYGRDLARGTKVNIGEAVGVIAAQSIGEPGTQLTMRTFHVGGAAQRGAEQSNIEAAIGGKVKLENEALVTDRAKSRIVMSRHTELLIVDDQGRERERHRLPYGGKLLVKPGSDVSPGDVLIEWDPYTMPIIAEMKGTANYVDLVDGVSVREVTEDETGISNRTVVDWKQAAGGANLRPRITLRDDKGEVLTLANGLEARYFMSAGAILSIDNGAEVQAGDVLARIPRESSKTRDITGGLPRVAELFEARKPKDFAVIAESDGRVEFGNDYKAKRRIKVIPIEGDAEPVEYLLPKGRPLAVNEGDMVRKGDLLLDGSPVPHDILSILGVEQLAAYLVKEIQDVYRLQGVKINDKHIEV
;
A
#
# COMPACT_ATOMS: atom_id res chain seq x y z
N GLU A 1 -15.31 21.65 32.82
CA GLU A 1 -16.49 21.16 32.08
C GLU A 1 -16.00 20.42 30.85
N THR A 2 -16.31 19.14 30.72
CA THR A 2 -15.97 18.31 29.55
C THR A 2 -17.18 18.24 28.63
N GLY A 3 -17.05 18.81 27.44
CA GLY A 3 -18.11 18.82 26.42
C GLY A 3 -17.56 19.28 25.07
N ILE A 4 -18.35 19.12 24.01
CA ILE A 4 -17.96 19.53 22.66
C ILE A 4 -18.75 20.74 22.20
N CYS A 5 -18.16 21.53 21.30
CA CYS A 5 -18.80 22.71 20.76
C CYS A 5 -19.92 22.33 19.77
N GLY A 6 -21.04 23.08 19.75
CA GLY A 6 -22.13 22.82 18.80
C GLY A 6 -21.72 22.97 17.32
N LYS A 7 -20.62 23.69 17.02
CA LYS A 7 -20.05 23.76 15.67
C LYS A 7 -19.29 22.49 15.28
N CYS A 8 -18.69 21.82 16.26
CA CYS A 8 -17.88 20.62 16.08
C CYS A 8 -18.79 19.44 15.66
N TYR A 9 -19.95 19.30 16.30
CA TYR A 9 -20.94 18.27 15.94
C TYR A 9 -21.87 18.70 14.78
N GLY A 10 -22.19 20.00 14.73
CA GLY A 10 -23.00 20.60 13.67
C GLY A 10 -24.49 20.23 13.75
N ARG A 11 -24.92 19.33 12.86
CA ARG A 11 -26.32 18.94 12.65
C ARG A 11 -26.66 17.64 13.38
N ASP A 12 -27.77 17.67 14.13
CA ASP A 12 -28.44 16.46 14.65
C ASP A 12 -29.12 15.74 13.49
N LEU A 13 -28.74 14.47 13.27
CA LEU A 13 -29.24 13.65 12.17
C LEU A 13 -30.63 13.07 12.44
N ALA A 14 -31.08 13.00 13.70
CA ALA A 14 -32.40 12.51 14.05
C ALA A 14 -33.48 13.59 13.84
N ARG A 15 -33.20 14.83 14.26
CA ARG A 15 -34.14 15.97 14.10
C ARG A 15 -33.91 16.77 12.83
N GLY A 16 -32.75 16.64 12.19
CA GLY A 16 -32.40 17.38 11.00
C GLY A 16 -32.11 18.87 11.25
N THR A 17 -32.02 19.32 12.50
CA THR A 17 -31.69 20.70 12.88
C THR A 17 -30.25 20.80 13.40
N LYS A 18 -29.78 22.02 13.69
CA LYS A 18 -28.53 22.18 14.46
C LYS A 18 -28.67 21.49 15.83
N VAL A 19 -27.60 20.87 16.31
CA VAL A 19 -27.58 20.20 17.61
C VAL A 19 -27.94 21.16 18.73
N ASN A 20 -28.76 20.71 19.68
CA ASN A 20 -29.19 21.54 20.79
C ASN A 20 -28.09 21.60 21.86
N ILE A 21 -27.93 22.76 22.50
CA ILE A 21 -27.04 22.87 23.65
C ILE A 21 -27.60 22.02 24.80
N GLY A 22 -26.76 21.17 25.38
CA GLY A 22 -27.15 20.19 26.41
C GLY A 22 -27.46 18.79 25.89
N GLU A 23 -27.38 18.56 24.58
CA GLU A 23 -27.59 17.25 23.97
C GLU A 23 -26.42 16.28 24.26
N ALA A 24 -26.74 15.08 24.72
CA ALA A 24 -25.77 14.04 25.10
C ALA A 24 -25.23 13.28 23.88
N VAL A 25 -24.52 13.98 23.00
CA VAL A 25 -23.96 13.46 21.74
C VAL A 25 -23.10 12.20 21.90
N GLY A 26 -22.39 12.05 23.03
CA GLY A 26 -21.62 10.83 23.32
C GLY A 26 -22.50 9.58 23.47
N VAL A 27 -23.66 9.69 24.11
CA VAL A 27 -24.60 8.58 24.24
C VAL A 27 -25.23 8.25 22.87
N ILE A 28 -25.58 9.29 22.10
CA ILE A 28 -26.14 9.14 20.76
C ILE A 28 -25.14 8.44 19.83
N ALA A 29 -23.87 8.85 19.86
CA ALA A 29 -22.78 8.24 19.11
C ALA A 29 -22.59 6.77 19.49
N ALA A 30 -22.46 6.47 20.79
CA ALA A 30 -22.29 5.11 21.28
C ALA A 30 -23.47 4.19 20.89
N GLN A 31 -24.71 4.68 20.96
CA GLN A 31 -25.89 3.92 20.53
C GLN A 31 -25.90 3.70 19.01
N SER A 32 -25.54 4.72 18.23
CA SER A 32 -25.48 4.66 16.76
C SER A 32 -24.47 3.65 16.24
N ILE A 33 -23.45 3.32 17.03
CA ILE A 33 -22.44 2.29 16.72
C ILE A 33 -22.83 0.94 17.34
N GLY A 34 -23.22 0.94 18.62
CA GLY A 34 -23.49 -0.26 19.41
C GLY A 34 -24.74 -1.02 18.99
N GLU A 35 -25.87 -0.35 18.75
CA GLU A 35 -27.11 -1.02 18.35
C GLU A 35 -26.94 -1.73 17.01
N PRO A 36 -26.46 -1.09 15.92
CA PRO A 36 -26.17 -1.81 14.70
C PRO A 36 -25.10 -2.87 14.90
N GLY A 37 -24.06 -2.61 15.71
CA GLY A 37 -23.00 -3.58 16.00
C GLY A 37 -23.49 -4.90 16.60
N THR A 38 -24.43 -4.83 17.57
CA THR A 38 -25.06 -6.04 18.13
C THR A 38 -25.99 -6.75 17.14
N GLN A 39 -26.56 -6.04 16.16
CA GLN A 39 -27.29 -6.67 15.07
C GLN A 39 -26.34 -7.32 14.04
N LEU A 40 -25.15 -6.75 13.83
CA LEU A 40 -24.14 -7.31 12.93
C LEU A 40 -23.71 -8.69 13.39
N THR A 41 -23.42 -8.89 14.68
CA THR A 41 -23.03 -10.21 15.18
C THR A 41 -24.09 -11.28 14.92
N MET A 42 -25.38 -10.94 14.87
CA MET A 42 -26.44 -11.90 14.49
C MET A 42 -26.48 -12.20 12.98
N ARG A 43 -26.12 -11.22 12.13
CA ARG A 43 -26.15 -11.37 10.66
C ARG A 43 -24.89 -12.06 10.10
N THR A 44 -23.71 -11.82 10.67
CA THR A 44 -22.43 -12.31 10.12
C THR A 44 -22.33 -13.84 10.10
N PHE A 45 -22.92 -14.56 11.08
CA PHE A 45 -22.84 -16.04 11.13
C PHE A 45 -23.60 -16.76 10.02
N HIS A 46 -24.56 -16.11 9.35
CA HIS A 46 -25.40 -16.75 8.34
C HIS A 46 -24.90 -16.55 6.90
N VAL A 47 -23.89 -15.70 6.69
CA VAL A 47 -23.23 -15.49 5.38
C VAL A 47 -22.03 -16.43 5.23
N GLY A 48 -22.14 -17.67 5.74
CA GLY A 48 -21.08 -18.67 5.77
C GLY A 48 -20.73 -19.31 4.43
N GLY A 49 -20.68 -18.55 3.33
CA GLY A 49 -20.36 -19.14 2.02
C GLY A 49 -20.16 -18.19 0.83
N ALA A 50 -20.46 -16.89 0.96
CA ALA A 50 -20.25 -15.94 -0.14
C ALA A 50 -19.56 -14.69 0.40
N ALA A 51 -18.23 -14.73 0.49
CA ALA A 51 -17.44 -13.54 0.72
C ALA A 51 -17.46 -12.68 -0.54
N GLN A 52 -18.31 -11.65 -0.58
CA GLN A 52 -18.13 -10.58 -1.56
C GLN A 52 -16.86 -9.82 -1.17
N ARG A 53 -15.77 -10.09 -1.90
CA ARG A 53 -14.57 -9.24 -1.90
C ARG A 53 -15.06 -7.83 -2.22
N GLY A 54 -14.92 -6.88 -1.28
CA GLY A 54 -15.11 -5.47 -1.62
C GLY A 54 -14.20 -5.14 -2.81
N ALA A 55 -14.69 -4.38 -3.78
CA ALA A 55 -13.86 -3.98 -4.92
C ALA A 55 -12.70 -3.15 -4.39
N GLU A 56 -11.49 -3.70 -4.47
CA GLU A 56 -10.28 -2.94 -4.18
C GLU A 56 -10.16 -1.80 -5.21
N GLN A 57 -9.76 -0.62 -4.76
CA GLN A 57 -9.51 0.49 -5.67
C GLN A 57 -8.32 0.14 -6.55
N SER A 58 -8.56 0.10 -7.86
CA SER A 58 -7.57 -0.17 -8.91
C SER A 58 -7.35 1.02 -9.82
N ASN A 59 -7.98 2.17 -9.54
CA ASN A 59 -7.84 3.39 -10.32
C ASN A 59 -8.05 4.66 -9.47
N ILE A 60 -7.63 5.80 -10.02
CA ILE A 60 -8.01 7.13 -9.55
C ILE A 60 -8.70 7.85 -10.69
N GLU A 61 -9.87 8.41 -10.43
CA GLU A 61 -10.62 9.26 -11.35
C GLU A 61 -10.50 10.73 -10.94
N ALA A 62 -10.48 11.63 -11.91
CA ALA A 62 -10.49 13.07 -11.64
C ALA A 62 -11.83 13.48 -11.02
N ALA A 63 -11.83 14.02 -9.80
CA ALA A 63 -13.06 14.57 -9.22
C ALA A 63 -13.48 15.86 -9.94
N ILE A 64 -12.51 16.59 -10.48
CA ILE A 64 -12.69 17.93 -11.05
C ILE A 64 -11.87 18.06 -12.34
N GLY A 65 -12.35 18.87 -13.29
CA GLY A 65 -11.61 19.19 -14.51
C GLY A 65 -10.52 20.25 -14.32
N GLY A 66 -9.46 20.14 -15.10
CA GLY A 66 -8.30 21.06 -15.12
C GLY A 66 -7.13 20.51 -15.93
N LYS A 67 -5.96 21.12 -15.79
CA LYS A 67 -4.73 20.63 -16.44
C LYS A 67 -3.94 19.71 -15.52
N VAL A 68 -3.45 18.61 -16.07
CA VAL A 68 -2.58 17.67 -15.36
C VAL A 68 -1.18 18.25 -15.20
N LYS A 69 -0.65 18.26 -13.98
CA LYS A 69 0.74 18.57 -13.66
C LYS A 69 1.31 17.42 -12.84
N LEU A 70 2.52 16.96 -13.16
CA LEU A 70 3.22 15.99 -12.34
C LEU A 70 4.28 16.68 -11.48
N GLU A 71 4.42 16.22 -10.23
CA GLU A 71 5.50 16.57 -9.31
C GLU A 71 6.30 15.31 -8.94
N ASN A 72 7.62 15.44 -8.83
CA ASN A 72 8.55 14.33 -8.60
C ASN A 72 8.38 13.19 -9.63
N GLU A 73 8.22 13.56 -10.91
CA GLU A 73 7.97 12.63 -12.00
C GLU A 73 9.13 11.62 -12.14
N ALA A 74 8.85 10.36 -11.84
CA ALA A 74 9.68 9.24 -12.25
C ALA A 74 8.81 8.23 -13.00
N LEU A 75 8.77 8.38 -14.33
CA LEU A 75 8.01 7.53 -15.22
C LEU A 75 8.94 6.79 -16.17
N VAL A 76 8.53 5.57 -16.53
CA VAL A 76 9.14 4.79 -17.60
C VAL A 76 8.07 4.48 -18.64
N THR A 77 8.47 4.42 -19.90
CA THR A 77 7.56 4.03 -20.99
C THR A 77 7.79 2.57 -21.35
N ASP A 78 6.73 1.76 -21.26
CA ASP A 78 6.78 0.33 -21.61
C ASP A 78 6.73 0.09 -23.14
N ARG A 79 6.82 -1.17 -23.56
CA ARG A 79 6.70 -1.58 -24.97
C ARG A 79 5.36 -1.18 -25.62
N ALA A 80 4.30 -1.14 -24.84
CA ALA A 80 2.96 -0.76 -25.27
C ALA A 80 2.77 0.78 -25.33
N LYS A 81 3.83 1.56 -25.07
CA LYS A 81 3.82 3.03 -24.97
C LYS A 81 2.98 3.56 -23.80
N SER A 82 2.72 2.72 -22.80
CA SER A 82 2.12 3.11 -21.54
C SER A 82 3.16 3.75 -20.64
N ARG A 83 2.76 4.72 -19.84
CA ARG A 83 3.64 5.33 -18.82
C ARG A 83 3.44 4.64 -17.50
N ILE A 84 4.49 4.06 -16.95
CA ILE A 84 4.48 3.33 -15.69
C ILE A 84 5.18 4.18 -14.63
N VAL A 85 4.54 4.32 -13.47
CA VAL A 85 5.08 5.06 -12.33
C VAL A 85 6.18 4.26 -11.66
N MET A 86 7.39 4.81 -11.59
CA MET A 86 8.57 4.16 -11.02
C MET A 86 8.95 4.71 -9.65
N SER A 87 8.32 5.80 -9.18
CA SER A 87 8.53 6.34 -7.84
C SER A 87 7.23 6.47 -7.09
N ARG A 88 7.25 6.04 -5.82
CA ARG A 88 6.17 6.23 -4.85
C ARG A 88 5.98 7.70 -4.46
N HIS A 89 6.87 8.61 -4.88
CA HIS A 89 6.75 10.05 -4.63
C HIS A 89 6.13 10.84 -5.77
N THR A 90 5.85 10.17 -6.90
CA THR A 90 5.23 10.81 -8.04
C THR A 90 3.82 11.28 -7.62
N GLU A 91 3.57 12.57 -7.77
CA GLU A 91 2.27 13.17 -7.49
C GLU A 91 1.67 13.73 -8.77
N LEU A 92 0.36 13.59 -8.90
CA LEU A 92 -0.44 14.17 -9.95
C LEU A 92 -1.31 15.27 -9.35
N LEU A 93 -1.15 16.46 -9.88
CA LEU A 93 -1.94 17.62 -9.54
C LEU A 93 -2.87 17.96 -10.70
N ILE A 94 -4.09 18.36 -10.36
CA ILE A 94 -5.01 19.01 -11.29
C ILE A 94 -5.01 20.50 -10.95
N VAL A 95 -4.58 21.32 -11.90
CA VAL A 95 -4.49 22.78 -11.73
C VAL A 95 -5.53 23.49 -12.59
N ASP A 96 -5.97 24.66 -12.14
CA ASP A 96 -6.81 25.56 -12.94
C ASP A 96 -6.01 26.35 -13.98
N ASP A 97 -6.69 27.17 -14.79
CA ASP A 97 -6.07 28.03 -15.82
C ASP A 97 -5.10 29.07 -15.25
N GLN A 98 -5.19 29.37 -13.94
CA GLN A 98 -4.29 30.27 -13.22
C GLN A 98 -3.13 29.52 -12.55
N GLY A 99 -3.02 28.20 -12.74
CA GLY A 99 -1.99 27.36 -12.15
C GLY A 99 -2.21 27.03 -10.67
N ARG A 100 -3.40 27.31 -10.11
CA ARG A 100 -3.74 26.97 -8.72
C ARG A 100 -4.10 25.49 -8.62
N GLU A 101 -3.53 24.82 -7.63
CA GLU A 101 -3.86 23.44 -7.29
C GLU A 101 -5.32 23.30 -6.86
N ARG A 102 -6.04 22.40 -7.51
CA ARG A 102 -7.41 22.02 -7.15
C ARG A 102 -7.48 20.64 -6.54
N GLU A 103 -6.62 19.74 -7.00
CA GLU A 103 -6.61 18.33 -6.62
C GLU A 103 -5.17 17.82 -6.63
N ARG A 104 -4.81 16.95 -5.69
CA ARG A 104 -3.50 16.29 -5.60
C ARG A 104 -3.69 14.82 -5.25
N HIS A 105 -3.05 13.98 -6.06
CA HIS A 105 -3.07 12.53 -5.93
C HIS A 105 -1.67 12.00 -5.87
N ARG A 106 -1.40 11.13 -4.90
CA ARG A 106 -0.16 10.37 -4.87
C ARG A 106 -0.31 9.13 -5.75
N LEU A 107 0.60 8.95 -6.70
CA LEU A 107 0.50 7.85 -7.66
C LEU A 107 1.16 6.57 -7.09
N PRO A 108 0.47 5.41 -7.14
CA PRO A 108 1.07 4.15 -6.74
C PRO A 108 2.21 3.73 -7.68
N TYR A 109 3.28 3.16 -7.10
CA TYR A 109 4.35 2.52 -7.86
C TYR A 109 3.80 1.38 -8.73
N GLY A 110 4.26 1.31 -9.97
CA GLY A 110 3.82 0.38 -10.98
C GLY A 110 2.44 0.66 -11.57
N GLY A 111 1.78 1.74 -11.13
CA GLY A 111 0.54 2.19 -11.75
C GLY A 111 0.79 2.71 -13.16
N LYS A 112 -0.14 2.41 -14.06
CA LYS A 112 -0.14 2.85 -15.45
C LYS A 112 -0.89 4.17 -15.58
N LEU A 113 -0.14 5.24 -15.81
CA LEU A 113 -0.66 6.58 -16.00
C LEU A 113 -1.31 6.69 -17.39
N LEU A 114 -2.61 6.99 -17.41
CA LEU A 114 -3.42 7.08 -18.62
C LEU A 114 -3.44 8.50 -19.22
N VAL A 115 -3.20 9.50 -18.38
CA VAL A 115 -3.18 10.91 -18.79
C VAL A 115 -1.76 11.39 -19.12
N LYS A 116 -1.66 12.49 -19.87
CA LYS A 116 -0.36 13.09 -20.24
C LYS A 116 -0.09 14.33 -19.35
N PRO A 117 1.16 14.59 -18.95
CA PRO A 117 1.48 15.88 -18.34
C PRO A 117 1.07 17.03 -19.28
N GLY A 118 0.39 18.02 -18.72
CA GLY A 118 -0.13 19.20 -19.43
C GLY A 118 -1.44 18.98 -20.19
N SER A 119 -2.00 17.77 -20.24
CA SER A 119 -3.31 17.55 -20.87
C SER A 119 -4.44 18.05 -19.97
N ASP A 120 -5.51 18.49 -20.62
CA ASP A 120 -6.78 18.78 -19.94
C ASP A 120 -7.49 17.46 -19.58
N VAL A 121 -8.08 17.41 -18.40
CA VAL A 121 -8.92 16.30 -17.90
C VAL A 121 -10.29 16.84 -17.50
N SER A 122 -11.30 16.00 -17.65
CA SER A 122 -12.68 16.24 -17.22
C SER A 122 -13.01 15.44 -15.96
N PRO A 123 -14.00 15.86 -15.15
CA PRO A 123 -14.50 15.04 -14.05
C PRO A 123 -14.91 13.65 -14.53
N GLY A 124 -14.44 12.60 -13.86
CA GLY A 124 -14.66 11.19 -14.19
C GLY A 124 -13.60 10.56 -15.10
N ASP A 125 -12.64 11.34 -15.63
CA ASP A 125 -11.55 10.77 -16.42
C ASP A 125 -10.63 9.92 -15.52
N VAL A 126 -10.33 8.70 -15.96
CA VAL A 126 -9.40 7.82 -15.25
C VAL A 126 -7.97 8.32 -15.45
N LEU A 127 -7.33 8.71 -14.36
CA LEU A 127 -5.98 9.29 -14.35
C LEU A 127 -4.91 8.20 -14.41
N ILE A 128 -5.09 7.14 -13.61
CA ILE A 128 -4.14 6.05 -13.42
C ILE A 128 -4.87 4.76 -13.08
N GLU A 129 -4.34 3.62 -13.51
CA GLU A 129 -4.82 2.27 -13.19
C GLU A 129 -3.69 1.39 -12.63
N TRP A 130 -3.98 0.45 -11.72
CA TRP A 130 -3.01 -0.50 -11.18
C TRP A 130 -3.66 -1.82 -10.77
N ASP A 131 -2.83 -2.84 -10.53
CA ASP A 131 -3.27 -4.10 -9.94
C ASP A 131 -3.35 -3.95 -8.40
N PRO A 132 -4.54 -4.06 -7.78
CA PRO A 132 -4.68 -3.90 -6.34
C PRO A 132 -4.17 -5.13 -5.54
N TYR A 133 -4.04 -6.29 -6.19
CA TYR A 133 -3.70 -7.55 -5.54
C TYR A 133 -2.21 -7.84 -5.55
N THR A 134 -1.47 -7.22 -6.48
CA THR A 134 -0.03 -7.45 -6.60
C THR A 134 0.76 -6.15 -6.64
N MET A 135 1.92 -6.17 -5.99
CA MET A 135 2.93 -5.14 -6.17
C MET A 135 3.91 -5.61 -7.25
N PRO A 136 4.00 -4.94 -8.41
CA PRO A 136 4.93 -5.34 -9.45
C PRO A 136 6.37 -4.96 -9.03
N ILE A 137 7.35 -5.70 -9.54
CA ILE A 137 8.77 -5.33 -9.56
C ILE A 137 9.09 -5.06 -11.02
N ILE A 138 9.48 -3.83 -11.36
CA ILE A 138 9.57 -3.37 -12.75
C ILE A 138 11.01 -3.08 -13.12
N ALA A 139 11.41 -3.46 -14.33
CA ALA A 139 12.70 -3.10 -14.88
C ALA A 139 12.78 -1.59 -15.17
N GLU A 140 13.80 -0.92 -14.65
CA GLU A 140 14.02 0.51 -14.90
C GLU A 140 14.66 0.79 -16.28
N MET A 141 15.30 -0.22 -16.89
CA MET A 141 16.04 -0.06 -18.14
C MET A 141 16.08 -1.34 -18.97
N LYS A 142 16.51 -1.23 -20.23
CA LYS A 142 16.71 -2.37 -21.12
C LYS A 142 17.92 -3.21 -20.67
N GLY A 143 17.78 -4.53 -20.70
CA GLY A 143 18.88 -5.47 -20.49
C GLY A 143 18.43 -6.92 -20.57
N THR A 144 19.36 -7.84 -20.33
CA THR A 144 19.05 -9.28 -20.20
C THR A 144 18.85 -9.61 -18.74
N ALA A 145 17.70 -10.19 -18.40
CA ALA A 145 17.37 -10.55 -17.04
C ALA A 145 18.02 -11.88 -16.65
N ASN A 146 18.84 -11.85 -15.60
CA ASN A 146 19.55 -13.01 -15.09
C ASN A 146 19.14 -13.34 -13.66
N TYR A 147 18.82 -14.60 -13.45
CA TYR A 147 18.52 -15.15 -12.14
C TYR A 147 19.81 -15.35 -11.35
N VAL A 148 19.83 -14.85 -10.13
CA VAL A 148 20.93 -15.07 -9.19
C VAL A 148 20.33 -15.54 -7.87
N ASP A 149 20.81 -16.69 -7.39
CA ASP A 149 20.31 -17.38 -6.19
C ASP A 149 18.82 -17.79 -6.26
N LEU A 150 18.22 -17.78 -7.45
CA LEU A 150 16.91 -18.35 -7.78
C LEU A 150 17.14 -19.77 -8.36
N VAL A 151 16.98 -20.79 -7.52
CA VAL A 151 17.32 -22.19 -7.80
C VAL A 151 16.06 -23.04 -7.65
N ASP A 152 15.75 -23.81 -8.69
CA ASP A 152 14.57 -24.67 -8.72
C ASP A 152 14.63 -25.74 -7.62
N GLY A 153 13.50 -25.94 -6.94
CA GLY A 153 13.36 -26.85 -5.81
C GLY A 153 13.89 -26.32 -4.48
N VAL A 154 14.75 -25.28 -4.49
CA VAL A 154 15.36 -24.68 -3.29
C VAL A 154 14.74 -23.32 -2.98
N SER A 155 14.85 -22.34 -3.89
CA SER A 155 14.30 -20.99 -3.73
C SER A 155 13.17 -20.67 -4.70
N VAL A 156 12.95 -21.50 -5.72
CA VAL A 156 11.83 -21.38 -6.66
C VAL A 156 11.08 -22.71 -6.77
N ARG A 157 9.75 -22.64 -6.83
CA ARG A 157 8.89 -23.79 -7.17
C ARG A 157 7.81 -23.38 -8.14
N GLU A 158 7.37 -24.32 -8.96
CA GLU A 158 6.11 -24.19 -9.69
C GLU A 158 4.95 -24.40 -8.73
N VAL A 159 4.04 -23.43 -8.71
CA VAL A 159 2.81 -23.47 -7.92
C VAL A 159 1.67 -23.30 -8.90
N THR A 160 0.83 -24.34 -8.99
CA THR A 160 -0.41 -24.26 -9.75
C THR A 160 -1.47 -23.58 -8.89
N GLU A 161 -2.10 -22.54 -9.42
CA GLU A 161 -3.23 -21.89 -8.77
C GLU A 161 -4.49 -22.76 -8.91
N ASP A 162 -5.14 -23.06 -7.79
CA ASP A 162 -6.35 -23.91 -7.77
C ASP A 162 -7.54 -23.27 -8.52
N GLU A 163 -7.63 -21.93 -8.55
CA GLU A 163 -8.73 -21.20 -9.20
C GLU A 163 -8.61 -21.20 -10.73
N THR A 164 -7.39 -21.01 -11.27
CA THR A 164 -7.15 -20.78 -12.70
C THR A 164 -6.50 -21.98 -13.41
N GLY A 165 -5.88 -22.89 -12.65
CA GLY A 165 -5.07 -23.99 -13.17
C GLY A 165 -3.74 -23.55 -13.80
N ILE A 166 -3.38 -22.27 -13.70
CA ILE A 166 -2.15 -21.71 -14.26
C ILE A 166 -0.98 -22.06 -13.32
N SER A 167 0.10 -22.60 -13.87
CA SER A 167 1.35 -22.84 -13.13
C SER A 167 2.21 -21.57 -13.15
N ASN A 168 2.51 -21.06 -11.96
CA ASN A 168 3.31 -19.86 -11.74
C ASN A 168 4.62 -20.23 -11.03
N ARG A 169 5.75 -19.72 -11.52
CA ARG A 169 7.04 -19.87 -10.83
C ARG A 169 7.09 -18.91 -9.64
N THR A 170 7.03 -19.47 -8.44
CA THR A 170 6.93 -18.71 -7.19
C THR A 170 8.19 -18.90 -6.36
N VAL A 171 8.71 -17.81 -5.82
CA VAL A 171 9.81 -17.82 -4.86
C VAL A 171 9.30 -18.36 -3.53
N VAL A 172 9.89 -19.43 -3.03
CA VAL A 172 9.49 -20.08 -1.78
C VAL A 172 10.48 -19.76 -0.65
N ASP A 173 10.14 -20.03 0.61
CA ASP A 173 11.09 -19.84 1.70
C ASP A 173 12.31 -20.77 1.53
N TRP A 174 13.39 -20.19 1.04
CA TRP A 174 14.64 -20.88 0.75
C TRP A 174 15.49 -21.11 2.00
N LYS A 175 15.24 -20.40 3.10
CA LYS A 175 16.12 -20.45 4.28
C LYS A 175 16.02 -21.76 5.03
N GLN A 176 14.86 -22.41 4.94
CA GLN A 176 14.62 -23.72 5.54
C GLN A 176 15.06 -24.86 4.63
N ALA A 177 15.29 -24.59 3.35
CA ALA A 177 15.75 -25.58 2.39
C ALA A 177 17.24 -25.89 2.57
N ALA A 178 17.61 -27.17 2.40
CA ALA A 178 19.01 -27.59 2.42
C ALA A 178 19.81 -26.86 1.32
N GLY A 179 20.91 -26.21 1.70
CA GLY A 179 21.72 -25.40 0.78
C GLY A 179 21.18 -23.99 0.51
N GLY A 180 20.01 -23.63 1.04
CA GLY A 180 19.38 -22.34 0.78
C GLY A 180 19.77 -21.22 1.74
N ALA A 181 20.35 -21.51 2.92
CA ALA A 181 20.58 -20.52 3.98
C ALA A 181 21.32 -19.23 3.56
N ASN A 182 22.23 -19.33 2.59
CA ASN A 182 23.04 -18.20 2.09
C ASN A 182 22.52 -17.57 0.80
N LEU A 183 21.45 -18.11 0.21
CA LEU A 183 20.88 -17.58 -1.02
C LEU A 183 20.30 -16.18 -0.79
N ARG A 184 20.56 -15.29 -1.75
CA ARG A 184 19.93 -13.97 -1.84
C ARG A 184 19.20 -13.85 -3.19
N PRO A 185 18.04 -14.51 -3.33
CA PRO A 185 17.30 -14.57 -4.60
C PRO A 185 17.07 -13.18 -5.16
N ARG A 186 17.48 -12.97 -6.41
CA ARG A 186 17.38 -11.69 -7.10
C ARG A 186 17.38 -11.88 -8.61
N ILE A 187 16.83 -10.90 -9.30
CA ILE A 187 16.98 -10.73 -10.75
C ILE A 187 17.98 -9.59 -10.97
N THR A 188 18.96 -9.80 -11.83
CA THR A 188 19.92 -8.77 -12.25
C THR A 188 19.72 -8.44 -13.71
N LEU A 189 19.78 -7.17 -14.09
CA LEU A 189 19.81 -6.80 -15.50
C LEU A 189 21.26 -6.67 -15.96
N ARG A 190 21.58 -7.32 -17.07
CA ARG A 190 22.93 -7.36 -17.63
C ARG A 190 22.99 -6.78 -19.02
N ASP A 191 24.16 -6.26 -19.38
CA ASP A 191 24.48 -5.85 -20.74
C ASP A 191 24.85 -7.06 -21.63
N ASP A 192 25.16 -6.79 -22.90
CA ASP A 192 25.54 -7.82 -23.87
C ASP A 192 26.87 -8.53 -23.53
N LYS A 193 27.68 -7.96 -22.62
CA LYS A 193 28.94 -8.52 -22.12
C LYS A 193 28.75 -9.35 -20.85
N GLY A 194 27.54 -9.37 -20.29
CA GLY A 194 27.20 -10.07 -19.07
C GLY A 194 27.54 -9.31 -17.78
N GLU A 195 27.88 -8.03 -17.85
CA GLU A 195 28.10 -7.16 -16.70
C GLU A 195 26.77 -6.61 -16.18
N VAL A 196 26.65 -6.42 -14.85
CA VAL A 196 25.41 -5.91 -14.25
C VAL A 196 25.28 -4.42 -14.57
N LEU A 197 24.12 -4.03 -15.11
CA LEU A 197 23.83 -2.64 -15.45
C LEU A 197 23.78 -1.77 -14.20
N THR A 198 24.13 -0.50 -14.34
CA THR A 198 24.00 0.52 -13.30
C THR A 198 22.75 1.36 -13.56
N LEU A 199 21.89 1.48 -12.55
CA LEU A 199 20.69 2.30 -12.54
C LEU A 199 21.04 3.79 -12.50
N ALA A 200 20.06 4.64 -12.81
CA ALA A 200 20.22 6.10 -12.78
C ALA A 200 20.63 6.63 -11.40
N ASN A 201 20.29 5.92 -10.34
CA ASN A 201 20.60 6.25 -8.95
C ASN A 201 22.00 5.78 -8.48
N GLY A 202 22.82 5.26 -9.41
CA GLY A 202 24.19 4.78 -9.16
C GLY A 202 24.29 3.37 -8.58
N LEU A 203 23.17 2.71 -8.26
CA LEU A 203 23.16 1.33 -7.80
C LEU A 203 23.19 0.34 -8.96
N GLU A 204 23.65 -0.87 -8.70
CA GLU A 204 23.49 -1.95 -9.68
C GLU A 204 22.02 -2.36 -9.83
N ALA A 205 21.61 -2.71 -11.04
CA ALA A 205 20.26 -3.16 -11.41
C ALA A 205 19.96 -4.56 -10.85
N ARG A 206 19.85 -4.63 -9.52
CA ARG A 206 19.61 -5.83 -8.72
C ARG A 206 18.26 -5.73 -8.02
N TYR A 207 17.33 -6.59 -8.41
CA TYR A 207 15.97 -6.64 -7.88
C TYR A 207 15.85 -7.86 -6.98
N PHE A 208 15.85 -7.65 -5.67
CA PHE A 208 15.75 -8.74 -4.70
C PHE A 208 14.34 -9.30 -4.63
N MET A 209 14.23 -10.61 -4.50
CA MET A 209 12.95 -11.31 -4.39
C MET A 209 12.66 -11.68 -2.94
N SER A 210 11.41 -11.47 -2.51
CA SER A 210 10.89 -12.04 -1.27
C SER A 210 10.23 -13.39 -1.52
N ALA A 211 10.09 -14.20 -0.47
CA ALA A 211 9.23 -15.37 -0.54
C ALA A 211 7.79 -14.92 -0.90
N GLY A 212 7.09 -15.72 -1.69
CA GLY A 212 5.78 -15.41 -2.27
C GLY A 212 5.83 -14.60 -3.57
N ALA A 213 6.98 -14.07 -3.97
CA ALA A 213 7.09 -13.36 -5.25
C ALA A 213 6.86 -14.32 -6.44
N ILE A 214 6.00 -13.93 -7.36
CA ILE A 214 5.68 -14.66 -8.58
C ILE A 214 6.54 -14.10 -9.71
N LEU A 215 7.44 -14.91 -10.24
CA LEU A 215 8.33 -14.53 -11.33
C LEU A 215 7.52 -14.37 -12.62
N SER A 216 7.70 -13.25 -13.31
CA SER A 216 6.90 -12.89 -14.49
C SER A 216 7.67 -13.01 -15.82
N ILE A 217 8.95 -13.32 -15.73
CA ILE A 217 9.86 -13.51 -16.87
C ILE A 217 10.66 -14.79 -16.68
N ASP A 218 11.38 -15.23 -17.71
CA ASP A 218 12.32 -16.34 -17.63
C ASP A 218 13.77 -15.86 -17.49
N ASN A 219 14.65 -16.75 -17.01
CA ASN A 219 16.09 -16.48 -16.96
C ASN A 219 16.66 -16.34 -18.37
N GLY A 220 17.38 -15.26 -18.63
CA GLY A 220 17.95 -14.91 -19.93
C GLY A 220 17.00 -14.13 -20.85
N ALA A 221 15.80 -13.77 -20.40
CA ALA A 221 14.87 -12.99 -21.21
C ALA A 221 15.38 -11.54 -21.41
N GLU A 222 15.21 -11.01 -22.62
CA GLU A 222 15.41 -9.59 -22.89
C GLU A 222 14.24 -8.77 -22.35
N VAL A 223 14.54 -7.83 -21.47
CA VAL A 223 13.56 -6.90 -20.89
C VAL A 223 13.83 -5.47 -21.34
N GLN A 224 12.78 -4.68 -21.39
CA GLN A 224 12.82 -3.23 -21.59
C GLN A 224 12.43 -2.53 -20.30
N ALA A 225 12.70 -1.22 -20.25
CA ALA A 225 12.16 -0.37 -19.20
C ALA A 225 10.62 -0.53 -19.16
N GLY A 226 10.06 -0.80 -17.98
CA GLY A 226 8.62 -0.93 -17.78
C GLY A 226 8.12 -2.37 -17.77
N ASP A 227 8.94 -3.33 -18.21
CA ASP A 227 8.60 -4.75 -18.14
C ASP A 227 8.56 -5.23 -16.68
N VAL A 228 7.53 -5.99 -16.32
CA VAL A 228 7.37 -6.55 -14.96
C VAL A 228 8.24 -7.80 -14.82
N LEU A 229 9.21 -7.75 -13.91
CA LEU A 229 10.12 -8.85 -13.58
C LEU A 229 9.46 -9.89 -12.66
N ALA A 230 8.71 -9.42 -11.67
CA ALA A 230 7.99 -10.26 -10.73
C ALA A 230 6.80 -9.51 -10.14
N ARG A 231 5.88 -10.24 -9.50
CA ARG A 231 4.72 -9.70 -8.80
C ARG A 231 4.70 -10.23 -7.38
N ILE A 232 4.59 -9.36 -6.39
CA ILE A 232 4.45 -9.74 -4.98
C ILE A 232 2.96 -9.65 -4.63
N PRO A 233 2.28 -10.77 -4.32
CA PRO A 233 0.91 -10.72 -3.82
C PRO A 233 0.84 -9.90 -2.53
N ARG A 234 -0.11 -8.98 -2.44
CA ARG A 234 -0.32 -8.17 -1.24
C ARG A 234 -1.11 -8.97 -0.21
N GLU A 235 -0.55 -9.18 0.97
CA GLU A 235 -1.25 -9.91 2.04
C GLU A 235 -2.48 -9.12 2.50
N SER A 236 -2.40 -7.78 2.46
CA SER A 236 -3.54 -6.89 2.72
C SER A 236 -4.77 -7.18 1.85
N SER A 237 -4.57 -7.75 0.65
CA SER A 237 -5.64 -8.05 -0.29
C SER A 237 -6.20 -9.48 -0.18
N LYS A 238 -5.43 -10.43 0.38
CA LYS A 238 -5.85 -11.84 0.46
C LYS A 238 -6.98 -12.07 1.45
N THR A 239 -7.09 -11.18 2.42
CA THR A 239 -8.24 -11.03 3.31
C THR A 239 -7.96 -9.74 4.08
N ARG A 240 -8.51 -8.59 3.65
CA ARG A 240 -8.96 -7.66 4.69
C ARG A 240 -9.87 -8.53 5.54
N ASP A 241 -9.57 -8.70 6.82
CA ASP A 241 -10.41 -9.45 7.76
C ASP A 241 -11.69 -8.64 8.03
N ILE A 242 -12.41 -8.26 6.96
CA ILE A 242 -13.75 -7.70 7.01
C ILE A 242 -14.73 -8.79 7.47
N THR A 243 -14.32 -10.07 7.39
CA THR A 243 -14.96 -11.21 8.05
C THR A 243 -14.95 -11.11 9.57
N GLY A 244 -14.03 -10.35 10.16
CA GLY A 244 -13.98 -10.15 11.61
C GLY A 244 -15.21 -9.45 12.17
N GLY A 245 -16.00 -8.73 11.35
CA GLY A 245 -17.21 -8.05 11.80
C GLY A 245 -16.97 -7.15 13.02
N LEU A 246 -17.79 -7.30 14.06
CA LEU A 246 -17.68 -6.52 15.29
C LEU A 246 -16.35 -6.73 16.06
N PRO A 247 -15.76 -7.94 16.16
CA PRO A 247 -14.42 -8.14 16.70
C PRO A 247 -13.36 -7.18 16.15
N ARG A 248 -13.36 -6.89 14.84
CA ARG A 248 -12.39 -5.95 14.25
C ARG A 248 -12.62 -4.51 14.74
N VAL A 249 -13.87 -4.10 14.86
CA VAL A 249 -14.24 -2.78 15.42
C VAL A 249 -13.79 -2.67 16.88
N ALA A 250 -13.95 -3.74 17.66
CA ALA A 250 -13.47 -3.80 19.04
C ALA A 250 -11.93 -3.69 19.11
N GLU A 251 -11.19 -4.39 18.25
CA GLU A 251 -9.73 -4.26 18.18
C GLU A 251 -9.26 -2.83 17.89
N LEU A 252 -9.97 -2.12 17.00
CA LEU A 252 -9.68 -0.73 16.65
C LEU A 252 -9.94 0.22 17.81
N PHE A 253 -11.08 0.08 18.51
CA PHE A 253 -11.37 0.88 19.72
C PHE A 253 -10.46 0.58 20.90
N GLU A 254 -10.01 -0.67 21.03
CA GLU A 254 -9.01 -1.06 22.04
C GLU A 254 -7.57 -0.70 21.63
N ALA A 255 -7.37 -0.09 20.46
CA ALA A 255 -6.08 0.25 19.88
C ALA A 255 -5.07 -0.92 19.87
N ARG A 256 -5.56 -2.16 19.74
CA ARG A 256 -4.69 -3.34 19.80
C ARG A 256 -3.72 -3.37 18.64
N LYS A 257 -2.51 -3.87 18.90
CA LYS A 257 -1.55 -4.18 17.84
C LYS A 257 -2.04 -5.39 17.03
N PRO A 258 -2.24 -5.26 15.70
CA PRO A 258 -2.63 -6.38 14.84
C PRO A 258 -1.57 -7.49 14.84
N LYS A 259 -1.99 -8.74 14.58
CA LYS A 259 -1.06 -9.85 14.39
C LYS A 259 -0.15 -9.61 13.17
N ASP A 260 -0.77 -9.26 12.04
CA ASP A 260 -0.08 -8.89 10.81
C ASP A 260 0.13 -7.38 10.72
N PHE A 261 0.85 -6.82 11.68
CA PHE A 261 1.10 -5.38 11.77
C PHE A 261 2.01 -4.87 10.65
N ALA A 262 1.73 -3.70 10.10
CA ALA A 262 2.65 -2.96 9.25
C ALA A 262 3.66 -2.16 10.08
N VAL A 263 4.76 -1.78 9.44
CA VAL A 263 5.71 -0.80 9.96
C VAL A 263 5.74 0.37 8.99
N ILE A 264 5.59 1.59 9.49
CA ILE A 264 5.62 2.82 8.70
C ILE A 264 6.91 3.62 8.95
N ALA A 265 7.32 4.42 7.98
CA ALA A 265 8.51 5.26 8.07
C ALA A 265 8.27 6.47 8.99
N GLU A 266 9.22 6.74 9.89
CA GLU A 266 9.21 7.87 10.84
C GLU A 266 9.69 9.18 10.19
N SER A 267 10.43 9.09 9.10
CA SER A 267 11.05 10.21 8.40
C SER A 267 11.02 10.03 6.89
N ASP A 268 11.20 11.15 6.18
CA ASP A 268 11.41 11.15 4.73
C ASP A 268 12.85 10.73 4.42
N GLY A 269 13.05 9.96 3.35
CA GLY A 269 14.39 9.57 2.94
C GLY A 269 14.44 8.44 1.92
N ARG A 270 15.67 8.00 1.64
CA ARG A 270 15.97 6.85 0.79
C ARG A 270 16.14 5.60 1.63
N VAL A 271 15.54 4.51 1.19
CA VAL A 271 15.62 3.19 1.84
C VAL A 271 16.95 2.54 1.51
N GLU A 272 17.68 2.10 2.53
CA GLU A 272 18.89 1.26 2.39
C GLU A 272 18.78 0.00 3.25
N PHE A 273 19.17 -1.16 2.69
CA PHE A 273 19.16 -2.40 3.46
C PHE A 273 20.55 -2.61 4.07
N GLY A 274 20.57 -2.76 5.39
CA GLY A 274 21.77 -3.06 6.13
C GLY A 274 22.07 -4.55 6.20
N ASN A 275 23.13 -4.87 6.94
CA ASN A 275 23.38 -6.25 7.33
C ASN A 275 22.28 -6.74 8.27
N ASP A 276 21.58 -7.78 7.83
CA ASP A 276 20.60 -8.52 8.60
C ASP A 276 21.14 -8.89 9.99
N TYR A 277 20.27 -8.83 11.01
CA TYR A 277 20.60 -9.20 12.38
C TYR A 277 19.72 -10.35 12.87
N LYS A 278 20.32 -11.54 13.05
CA LYS A 278 19.60 -12.77 13.44
C LYS A 278 18.40 -13.03 12.52
N ALA A 279 17.20 -13.14 13.08
CA ALA A 279 15.93 -13.33 12.37
C ALA A 279 15.28 -12.00 11.90
N LYS A 280 15.98 -10.86 12.01
CA LYS A 280 15.48 -9.55 11.59
C LYS A 280 16.27 -9.02 10.39
N ARG A 281 15.56 -8.36 9.48
CA ARG A 281 16.10 -7.59 8.36
C ARG A 281 16.28 -6.16 8.80
N ARG A 282 17.45 -5.61 8.54
CA ARG A 282 17.80 -4.23 8.88
C ARG A 282 17.51 -3.34 7.68
N ILE A 283 16.65 -2.36 7.88
CA ILE A 283 16.37 -1.31 6.89
C ILE A 283 16.71 0.02 7.53
N LYS A 284 17.30 0.94 6.78
CA LYS A 284 17.56 2.31 7.18
C LYS A 284 16.83 3.25 6.24
N VAL A 285 16.24 4.30 6.78
CA VAL A 285 15.75 5.42 5.99
C VAL A 285 16.75 6.55 6.16
N ILE A 286 17.47 6.86 5.09
CA ILE A 286 18.51 7.88 5.05
C ILE A 286 17.90 9.19 4.55
N PRO A 287 17.90 10.25 5.38
CA PRO A 287 17.45 11.57 4.95
C PRO A 287 18.24 12.05 3.73
N ILE A 288 17.53 12.66 2.78
CA ILE A 288 18.14 13.16 1.53
C ILE A 288 18.71 14.56 1.72
N GLU A 289 18.09 15.33 2.63
CA GLU A 289 18.46 16.70 2.94
C GLU A 289 18.71 16.86 4.46
N GLY A 290 19.84 17.45 4.80
CA GLY A 290 20.26 17.74 6.19
C GLY A 290 21.16 16.68 6.84
N ASP A 291 21.75 17.05 7.98
CA ASP A 291 22.61 16.17 8.82
C ASP A 291 21.79 15.29 9.79
N ALA A 292 20.53 14.98 9.44
CA ALA A 292 19.70 14.13 10.28
C ALA A 292 20.23 12.68 10.26
N GLU A 293 20.26 12.04 11.43
CA GLU A 293 20.74 10.66 11.53
C GLU A 293 19.78 9.68 10.81
N PRO A 294 20.30 8.66 10.12
CA PRO A 294 19.48 7.60 9.54
C PRO A 294 18.63 6.90 10.59
N VAL A 295 17.33 6.72 10.29
CA VAL A 295 16.43 5.96 11.17
C VAL A 295 16.53 4.48 10.80
N GLU A 296 16.86 3.63 11.77
CA GLU A 296 17.04 2.19 11.58
C GLU A 296 15.81 1.38 12.07
N TYR A 297 15.35 0.46 11.23
CA TYR A 297 14.25 -0.46 11.48
C TYR A 297 14.75 -1.91 11.45
N LEU A 298 14.26 -2.73 12.39
CA LEU A 298 14.53 -4.17 12.44
C LEU A 298 13.23 -4.95 12.18
N LEU A 299 13.02 -5.28 10.91
CA LEU A 299 11.80 -5.93 10.43
C LEU A 299 11.92 -7.47 10.51
N PRO A 300 10.83 -8.20 10.77
CA PRO A 300 10.86 -9.67 10.75
C PRO A 300 11.23 -10.19 9.36
N LYS A 301 12.17 -11.14 9.28
CA LYS A 301 12.50 -11.80 8.01
C LYS A 301 11.36 -12.70 7.55
N GLY A 302 11.15 -12.77 6.23
CA GLY A 302 10.16 -13.67 5.62
C GLY A 302 8.78 -13.05 5.43
N ARG A 303 8.53 -11.88 6.02
CA ARG A 303 7.33 -11.08 5.75
C ARG A 303 7.51 -10.21 4.50
N PRO A 304 6.46 -9.96 3.71
CA PRO A 304 6.53 -9.10 2.53
C PRO A 304 6.89 -7.66 2.90
N LEU A 305 7.88 -7.10 2.21
CA LEU A 305 8.24 -5.69 2.34
C LEU A 305 7.40 -4.87 1.38
N ALA A 306 7.02 -3.67 1.81
CA ALA A 306 6.31 -2.71 0.98
C ALA A 306 7.26 -1.80 0.17
N VAL A 307 8.58 -1.94 0.37
CA VAL A 307 9.63 -1.12 -0.26
C VAL A 307 10.79 -1.97 -0.78
N ASN A 308 11.50 -1.43 -1.75
CA ASN A 308 12.75 -1.98 -2.30
C ASN A 308 13.98 -1.16 -1.89
N GLU A 309 15.17 -1.72 -2.14
CA GLU A 309 16.43 -1.00 -1.96
C GLU A 309 16.46 0.25 -2.84
N GLY A 310 16.81 1.39 -2.25
CA GLY A 310 16.87 2.66 -2.96
C GLY A 310 15.53 3.33 -3.21
N ASP A 311 14.41 2.71 -2.82
CA ASP A 311 13.10 3.37 -2.86
C ASP A 311 13.13 4.64 -2.01
N MET A 312 12.41 5.64 -2.48
CA MET A 312 12.24 6.89 -1.77
C MET A 312 10.92 6.82 -1.01
N VAL A 313 10.96 7.12 0.29
CA VAL A 313 9.81 7.05 1.21
C VAL A 313 9.57 8.38 1.90
N ARG A 314 8.31 8.65 2.23
CA ARG A 314 7.90 9.74 3.12
C ARG A 314 7.52 9.18 4.48
N LYS A 315 7.53 10.06 5.48
CA LYS A 315 6.95 9.84 6.79
C LYS A 315 5.51 9.32 6.65
N GLY A 316 5.25 8.16 7.24
CA GLY A 316 3.98 7.43 7.16
C GLY A 316 3.94 6.30 6.13
N ASP A 317 4.93 6.20 5.24
CA ASP A 317 4.93 5.15 4.22
C ASP A 317 5.17 3.77 4.81
N LEU A 318 4.46 2.77 4.29
CA LEU A 318 4.67 1.37 4.66
C LEU A 318 6.06 0.92 4.24
N LEU A 319 6.85 0.45 5.20
CA LEU A 319 8.10 -0.28 4.99
C LEU A 319 7.86 -1.80 4.98
N LEU A 320 6.92 -2.24 5.81
CA LEU A 320 6.49 -3.64 5.93
C LEU A 320 5.00 -3.72 5.62
N ASP A 321 4.60 -4.64 4.74
CA ASP A 321 3.19 -4.83 4.40
C ASP A 321 2.39 -5.34 5.61
N GLY A 322 1.13 -4.92 5.74
CA GLY A 322 0.25 -5.31 6.84
C GLY A 322 -0.71 -4.22 7.29
N SER A 323 -1.37 -4.44 8.43
CA SER A 323 -2.29 -3.48 9.05
C SER A 323 -1.54 -2.43 9.88
N PRO A 324 -1.71 -1.13 9.62
CA PRO A 324 -1.11 -0.08 10.44
C PRO A 324 -1.47 -0.18 11.92
N VAL A 325 -0.50 0.09 12.79
CA VAL A 325 -0.69 0.10 14.24
C VAL A 325 -1.16 1.49 14.67
N PRO A 326 -2.30 1.63 15.39
CA PRO A 326 -2.82 2.92 15.84
C PRO A 326 -1.80 3.76 16.62
N HIS A 327 -1.01 3.13 17.50
CA HIS A 327 0.03 3.80 18.28
C HIS A 327 1.14 4.41 17.41
N ASP A 328 1.54 3.71 16.35
CA ASP A 328 2.59 4.17 15.44
C ASP A 328 2.05 5.32 14.58
N ILE A 329 0.79 5.25 14.13
CA ILE A 329 0.14 6.37 13.43
C ILE A 329 0.10 7.61 14.34
N LEU A 330 -0.27 7.45 15.61
CA LEU A 330 -0.34 8.58 16.54
C LEU A 330 1.03 9.23 16.76
N SER A 331 2.06 8.43 17.02
CA SER A 331 3.40 8.93 17.33
C SER A 331 4.08 9.57 16.12
N ILE A 332 3.85 9.02 14.93
CA ILE A 332 4.49 9.46 13.69
C ILE A 332 3.66 10.54 13.01
N LEU A 333 2.39 10.27 12.72
CA LEU A 333 1.54 11.11 11.88
C LEU A 333 0.62 12.06 12.67
N GLY A 334 0.43 11.82 13.98
CA GLY A 334 -0.35 12.68 14.86
C GLY A 334 -1.84 12.32 14.92
N VAL A 335 -2.57 13.13 15.69
CA VAL A 335 -3.97 12.85 16.07
C VAL A 335 -4.91 12.87 14.86
N GLU A 336 -4.75 13.82 13.95
CA GLU A 336 -5.65 13.98 12.79
C GLU A 336 -5.59 12.75 11.88
N GLN A 337 -4.38 12.26 11.59
CA GLN A 337 -4.20 11.09 10.74
C GLN A 337 -4.65 9.80 11.43
N LEU A 338 -4.45 9.68 12.74
CA LEU A 338 -5.03 8.58 13.51
C LEU A 338 -6.56 8.61 13.45
N ALA A 339 -7.18 9.77 13.69
CA ALA A 339 -8.63 9.91 13.67
C ALA A 339 -9.19 9.54 12.30
N ALA A 340 -8.60 10.07 11.21
CA ALA A 340 -8.99 9.74 9.85
C ALA A 340 -8.87 8.23 9.57
N TYR A 341 -7.79 7.59 10.00
CA TYR A 341 -7.60 6.15 9.86
C TYR A 341 -8.66 5.34 10.61
N LEU A 342 -8.89 5.64 11.90
CA LEU A 342 -9.87 4.91 12.73
C LEU A 342 -11.29 5.09 12.21
N VAL A 343 -11.68 6.31 11.87
CA VAL A 343 -12.99 6.62 11.29
C VAL A 343 -13.18 5.82 10.00
N LYS A 344 -12.19 5.84 9.10
CA LYS A 344 -12.25 5.09 7.84
C LYS A 344 -12.36 3.58 8.07
N GLU A 345 -11.51 2.98 8.89
CA GLU A 345 -11.51 1.53 9.09
C GLU A 345 -12.78 1.03 9.79
N ILE A 346 -13.31 1.76 10.76
CA ILE A 346 -14.58 1.41 11.41
C ILE A 346 -15.73 1.59 10.42
N GLN A 347 -15.74 2.69 9.65
CA GLN A 347 -16.76 2.92 8.62
C GLN A 347 -16.79 1.81 7.57
N ASP A 348 -15.64 1.37 7.09
CA ASP A 348 -15.55 0.31 6.07
C ASP A 348 -16.24 -0.98 6.54
N VAL A 349 -16.11 -1.35 7.83
CA VAL A 349 -16.79 -2.52 8.40
C VAL A 349 -18.31 -2.37 8.38
N TYR A 350 -18.83 -1.22 8.83
CA TYR A 350 -20.28 -0.98 8.82
C TYR A 350 -20.85 -0.87 7.40
N ARG A 351 -20.12 -0.20 6.49
CA ARG A 351 -20.50 -0.04 5.08
C ARG A 351 -20.57 -1.37 4.35
N LEU A 352 -19.62 -2.28 4.59
CA LEU A 352 -19.64 -3.62 4.00
C LEU A 352 -20.91 -4.39 4.42
N GLN A 353 -21.44 -4.12 5.61
CA GLN A 353 -22.67 -4.71 6.12
C GLN A 353 -23.94 -3.93 5.72
N GLY A 354 -23.80 -2.94 4.84
CA GLY A 354 -24.90 -2.09 4.37
C GLY A 354 -25.39 -1.05 5.39
N VAL A 355 -24.71 -0.90 6.53
CA VAL A 355 -25.05 0.10 7.55
C VAL A 355 -24.29 1.38 7.27
N LYS A 356 -25.02 2.47 7.03
CA LYS A 356 -24.44 3.81 6.84
C LYS A 356 -24.45 4.55 8.16
N ILE A 357 -23.28 4.75 8.74
CA ILE A 357 -23.07 5.61 9.91
C ILE A 357 -22.44 6.91 9.41
N ASN A 358 -22.71 8.04 10.07
CA ASN A 358 -21.97 9.27 9.78
C ASN A 358 -20.69 9.34 10.61
N ASP A 359 -19.60 9.79 9.99
CA ASP A 359 -18.24 9.87 10.59
C ASP A 359 -18.24 10.53 11.97
N LYS A 360 -19.09 11.55 12.18
CA LYS A 360 -19.22 12.26 13.46
C LYS A 360 -19.53 11.38 14.67
N HIS A 361 -20.12 10.21 14.47
CA HIS A 361 -20.42 9.29 15.56
C HIS A 361 -19.20 8.48 15.97
N ILE A 362 -18.26 8.25 15.06
CA ILE A 362 -17.02 7.51 15.32
C ILE A 362 -15.92 8.46 15.81
N GLU A 363 -16.00 9.74 15.42
CA GLU A 363 -15.11 10.80 15.89
C GLU A 363 -15.29 11.13 17.38
N VAL A 364 -16.45 10.82 17.97
CA VAL A 364 -16.78 11.04 19.40
C VAL A 364 -16.28 9.88 20.24
#